data_AF-A0A328Q9K2-F1
#
_entry.id   AF-A0A328Q9K2-F1
#
_cell.length_a   1.000
_cell.length_b   1.000
_cell.length_c   1.000
_cell.angle_alpha   90.00
_cell.angle_beta   90.00
_cell.angle_gamma   90.00
#
_symmetry.space_group_name_H-M   'P 1'
#
loop_
_entity.id
_entity.type
_entity.pdbx_description
1 polymer ?
#
loop_
_entity_poly.entity_id
_entity_poly.type
_entity_poly.pdbx_seq_one_letter_code
_entity_poly.pdbx_strand_id
1 'polypeptide(L)'
;MCAKHTMRVLSGMQPRQVDEMISKYHLNMLQTREGLLLFEGELEDLREAAKHVVDVTLPPGPNVSEIKETVNKFNIQLKQSDEGPQFHGTLYDINDAINYLVDIMKERLNM
;
A
#
# COMPACT_ATOMS: atom_id res chain seq x y z
N MET A 1 -30.22 -0.58 1.80
CA MET A 1 -29.08 0.32 1.54
C MET A 1 -27.84 -0.47 1.93
N CYS A 2 -27.02 -0.89 0.97
CA CYS A 2 -25.72 -1.47 1.31
C CYS A 2 -24.83 -0.37 1.89
N ALA A 3 -24.14 -0.67 2.99
CA ALA A 3 -23.21 0.27 3.59
C ALA A 3 -21.95 0.34 2.72
N LYS A 4 -21.61 1.54 2.26
CA LYS A 4 -20.34 1.77 1.58
C LYS A 4 -19.21 1.79 2.59
N HIS A 5 -18.15 1.06 2.29
CA HIS A 5 -16.96 0.94 3.13
C HIS A 5 -15.77 1.61 2.43
N THR A 6 -14.71 1.87 3.18
CA THR A 6 -13.51 2.51 2.64
C THR A 6 -12.24 1.73 2.96
N MET A 7 -11.26 1.83 2.07
CA MET A 7 -9.92 1.28 2.21
C MET A 7 -8.91 2.33 1.72
N ARG A 8 -7.75 2.43 2.38
CA ARG A 8 -6.75 3.43 2.02
C ARG A 8 -6.06 3.08 0.70
N VAL A 9 -5.86 4.08 -0.17
CA VAL A 9 -4.92 3.96 -1.30
C VAL A 9 -3.51 4.16 -0.74
N LEU A 10 -2.61 3.21 -0.97
CA LEU A 10 -1.27 3.28 -0.41
C LEU A 10 -0.44 4.35 -1.12
N SER A 11 0.25 5.18 -0.32
CA SER A 11 1.20 6.14 -0.85
C SER A 11 2.36 5.40 -1.52
N GLY A 12 2.71 5.78 -2.76
CA GLY A 12 3.69 5.09 -3.58
C GLY A 12 3.10 4.09 -4.58
N MET A 13 1.77 3.87 -4.58
CA MET A 13 1.08 3.21 -5.68
C MET A 13 1.12 4.08 -6.94
N GLN A 14 1.34 3.44 -8.09
CA GLN A 14 1.30 4.10 -9.38
C GLN A 14 -0.14 4.42 -9.79
N PRO A 15 -0.42 5.58 -10.44
CA PRO A 15 -1.77 5.92 -10.90
C PRO A 15 -2.44 4.81 -11.71
N ARG A 16 -1.69 4.18 -12.62
CA ARG A 16 -2.19 3.05 -13.44
C ARG A 16 -2.72 1.87 -12.62
N GLN A 17 -2.11 1.58 -11.47
CA GLN A 17 -2.53 0.49 -10.59
C GLN A 17 -3.81 0.87 -9.82
N VAL A 18 -3.92 2.14 -9.42
CA VAL A 18 -5.13 2.68 -8.79
C VAL A 18 -6.31 2.59 -9.77
N ASP A 19 -6.11 3.01 -11.02
CA ASP A 19 -7.13 2.93 -12.08
C ASP A 19 -7.53 1.48 -12.39
N GLU A 20 -6.56 0.56 -12.42
CA GLU A 20 -6.81 -0.87 -12.60
C GLU A 20 -7.70 -1.42 -11.47
N MET A 21 -7.40 -1.09 -10.22
CA MET A 21 -8.18 -1.55 -9.07
C MET A 21 -9.60 -0.97 -9.06
N ILE A 22 -9.75 0.31 -9.41
CA ILE A 22 -11.06 0.97 -9.56
C ILE A 22 -11.92 0.22 -10.58
N SER A 23 -11.35 -0.05 -11.76
CA SER A 23 -12.06 -0.72 -12.85
C SER A 23 -12.39 -2.17 -12.51
N LYS A 24 -11.43 -2.92 -11.95
CA LYS A 24 -11.55 -4.36 -11.70
C LYS A 24 -12.50 -4.70 -10.55
N TYR A 25 -12.55 -3.88 -9.52
CA TYR A 25 -13.32 -4.14 -8.29
C TYR A 25 -14.48 -3.15 -8.09
N HIS A 26 -14.88 -2.42 -9.13
CA HIS A 26 -16.01 -1.48 -9.09
C HIS A 26 -15.92 -0.44 -7.96
N LEU A 27 -14.70 0.01 -7.65
CA LEU A 27 -14.44 0.95 -6.56
C LEU A 27 -14.58 2.38 -7.04
N ASN A 28 -14.84 3.30 -6.12
CA ASN A 28 -14.75 4.74 -6.35
C ASN A 28 -13.54 5.30 -5.63
N MET A 29 -12.99 6.41 -6.12
CA MET A 29 -11.96 7.16 -5.40
C MET A 29 -12.60 8.30 -4.62
N LEU A 30 -12.31 8.37 -3.32
CA LEU A 30 -12.65 9.49 -2.45
C LEU A 30 -11.38 10.19 -1.98
N GLN A 31 -11.43 11.51 -1.91
CA GLN A 31 -10.38 12.32 -1.28
C GLN A 31 -10.95 12.98 -0.01
N THR A 32 -10.29 12.78 1.12
CA THR A 32 -10.67 13.45 2.37
C THR A 32 -10.22 14.92 2.36
N ARG A 33 -10.72 15.71 3.32
CA ARG A 33 -10.32 17.14 3.46
C ARG A 33 -8.84 17.31 3.76
N GLU A 34 -8.24 16.30 4.39
CA GLU A 34 -6.81 16.20 4.73
C GLU A 34 -5.97 15.70 3.54
N GLY A 35 -6.59 15.47 2.38
CA GLY A 35 -5.92 15.02 1.17
C GLY A 35 -5.65 13.52 1.10
N LEU A 36 -6.22 12.70 1.99
CA LEU A 36 -6.07 11.25 1.95
C LEU A 36 -6.93 10.65 0.84
N LEU A 37 -6.34 9.78 0.03
CA LEU A 37 -7.04 9.02 -1.00
C LEU A 37 -7.54 7.69 -0.45
N LEU A 38 -8.81 7.39 -0.69
CA LEU A 38 -9.50 6.18 -0.26
C LEU A 38 -10.20 5.54 -1.45
N PHE A 39 -10.19 4.21 -1.51
CA PHE A 39 -11.15 3.43 -2.26
C PHE A 39 -12.46 3.35 -1.48
N GLU A 40 -13.60 3.54 -2.16
CA GLU A 40 -14.95 3.35 -1.62
C GLU A 40 -15.70 2.29 -2.43
N GLY A 41 -16.29 1.30 -1.77
CA GLY A 41 -17.05 0.25 -2.45
C GLY A 41 -17.85 -0.64 -1.49
N GLU A 42 -18.39 -1.72 -2.04
CA GLU A 42 -19.00 -2.79 -1.26
C GLU A 42 -17.92 -3.56 -0.47
N LEU A 43 -18.29 -4.15 0.67
CA LEU A 43 -17.34 -4.84 1.53
C LEU A 43 -16.65 -6.01 0.82
N GLU A 44 -17.39 -6.73 -0.02
CA GLU A 44 -16.87 -7.87 -0.79
C GLU A 44 -15.84 -7.44 -1.83
N ASP A 45 -16.15 -6.38 -2.59
CA ASP A 45 -15.22 -5.81 -3.57
C ASP A 45 -13.93 -5.31 -2.91
N LEU A 46 -14.02 -4.64 -1.76
CA LEU A 46 -12.84 -4.21 -1.01
C LEU A 46 -12.02 -5.37 -0.46
N ARG A 47 -12.67 -6.47 -0.04
CA ARG A 47 -11.98 -7.69 0.42
C ARG A 47 -11.20 -8.35 -0.70
N GLU A 48 -11.75 -8.36 -1.92
CA GLU A 48 -11.04 -8.89 -3.08
C GLU A 48 -9.95 -7.92 -3.57
N ALA A 49 -10.20 -6.62 -3.52
CA ALA A 49 -9.20 -5.60 -3.81
C ALA A 49 -8.01 -5.64 -2.84
N ALA A 50 -8.23 -5.94 -1.56
CA ALA A 50 -7.16 -6.08 -0.56
C ALA A 50 -6.17 -7.22 -0.90
N LYS A 51 -6.61 -8.23 -1.65
CA LYS A 51 -5.77 -9.35 -2.12
C LYS A 51 -5.11 -9.05 -3.47
N HIS A 52 -5.42 -7.92 -4.10
CA HIS A 52 -4.83 -7.54 -5.37
C HIS A 52 -3.33 -7.30 -5.20
N VAL A 53 -2.53 -7.82 -6.14
CA VAL A 53 -1.08 -7.66 -6.11
C VAL A 53 -0.71 -6.28 -6.65
N VAL A 54 0.04 -5.52 -5.87
CA VAL A 54 0.47 -4.16 -6.19
C VAL A 54 1.99 -4.02 -6.06
N ASP A 55 2.53 -3.02 -6.74
CA ASP A 55 3.88 -2.51 -6.58
C ASP A 55 3.81 -1.12 -5.91
N VAL A 56 4.45 -0.95 -4.75
CA VAL A 56 4.47 0.30 -3.99
C VAL A 56 5.89 0.81 -3.83
N THR A 57 6.17 2.00 -4.34
CA THR A 57 7.47 2.67 -4.18
C THR A 57 7.71 3.01 -2.71
N LEU A 58 8.89 2.62 -2.22
CA LEU A 58 9.25 2.84 -0.83
C LEU A 58 9.44 4.33 -0.53
N PRO A 59 9.07 4.78 0.70
CA PRO A 59 9.43 6.11 1.14
C PRO A 59 10.95 6.25 1.22
N PRO A 60 11.49 7.48 1.09
CA PRO A 60 12.91 7.73 1.32
C PRO A 60 13.26 7.54 2.79
N GLY A 61 14.52 7.16 3.06
CA GLY A 61 15.07 7.05 4.42
C GLY A 61 15.27 5.63 5.01
N PRO A 62 14.58 4.56 4.61
CA PRO A 62 14.90 3.23 5.13
C PRO A 62 16.26 2.77 4.59
N ASN A 63 17.00 2.05 5.42
CA ASN A 63 18.28 1.45 5.03
C ASN A 63 18.08 0.02 4.51
N VAL A 64 19.14 -0.56 3.94
CA VAL A 64 19.08 -1.90 3.33
C VAL A 64 18.70 -2.99 4.35
N SER A 65 19.14 -2.88 5.61
CA SER A 65 18.80 -3.83 6.67
C SER A 65 17.31 -3.81 7.00
N GLU A 66 16.73 -2.62 7.18
CA GLU A 66 15.31 -2.41 7.47
C GLU A 66 14.41 -2.94 6.34
N ILE A 67 14.81 -2.68 5.09
CA ILE A 67 14.10 -3.19 3.91
C ILE A 67 14.13 -4.72 3.89
N LYS A 68 15.30 -5.34 4.08
CA LYS A 68 15.44 -6.80 4.10
C LYS A 68 14.64 -7.44 5.23
N GLU A 69 14.67 -6.84 6.41
CA GLU A 69 13.92 -7.32 7.56
C GLU A 69 12.41 -7.29 7.28
N THR A 70 11.92 -6.19 6.73
CA THR A 70 10.50 -6.04 6.35
C THR A 70 10.08 -7.08 5.30
N VAL A 71 10.90 -7.27 4.26
CA VAL A 71 10.69 -8.28 3.22
C VAL A 71 10.55 -9.69 3.79
N ASN A 72 11.47 -10.06 4.68
CA ASN A 72 11.47 -11.39 5.32
C ASN A 72 10.26 -11.60 6.24
N LYS A 73 9.76 -10.53 6.88
CA LYS A 73 8.66 -10.61 7.84
C LYS A 73 7.29 -10.78 7.20
N PHE A 74 7.03 -10.08 6.09
CA PHE A 74 5.70 -10.03 5.46
C PHE A 74 5.57 -10.87 4.19
N ASN A 75 6.59 -11.68 3.85
CA ASN A 75 6.61 -12.52 2.63
C ASN A 75 6.27 -11.74 1.35
N ILE A 76 6.76 -10.50 1.28
CA ILE A 76 6.67 -9.64 0.10
C ILE A 76 7.97 -9.69 -0.69
N GLN A 77 7.98 -9.18 -1.92
CA GLN A 77 9.18 -9.11 -2.74
C GLN A 77 9.68 -7.67 -2.85
N LEU A 78 11.00 -7.52 -3.05
CA LEU A 78 11.60 -6.24 -3.40
C LEU A 78 11.89 -6.22 -4.89
N LYS A 79 11.36 -5.22 -5.60
CA LYS A 79 11.65 -4.94 -7.01
C LYS A 79 12.37 -3.61 -7.15
N GLN A 80 13.13 -3.47 -8.23
CA GLN A 80 13.69 -2.19 -8.64
C GLN A 80 12.84 -1.61 -9.77
N SER A 81 12.48 -0.33 -9.66
CA SER A 81 11.90 0.44 -10.75
C SER A 81 12.70 1.73 -11.00
N ASP A 82 12.33 2.47 -12.03
CA ASP A 82 12.93 3.76 -12.37
C ASP A 82 12.68 4.82 -11.30
N GLU A 83 11.64 4.65 -10.48
CA GLU A 83 11.28 5.55 -9.38
C GLU A 83 11.92 5.18 -8.04
N GLY A 84 12.63 4.03 -7.99
CA GLY A 84 13.29 3.53 -6.80
C GLY A 84 12.90 2.10 -6.45
N PRO A 85 13.29 1.63 -5.26
CA PRO A 85 12.90 0.31 -4.78
C PRO A 85 11.39 0.27 -4.48
N GLN A 86 10.76 -0.84 -4.82
CA GLN A 86 9.33 -1.07 -4.64
C GLN A 86 9.09 -2.36 -3.88
N PHE A 87 8.14 -2.36 -2.97
CA PHE A 87 7.57 -3.60 -2.46
C PHE A 87 6.52 -4.14 -3.41
N HIS A 88 6.55 -5.46 -3.62
CA HIS A 88 5.61 -6.19 -4.46
C HIS A 88 4.93 -7.29 -3.66
N GLY A 89 3.60 -7.28 -3.64
CA GLY A 89 2.80 -8.20 -2.83
C GLY A 89 1.33 -7.82 -2.85
N THR A 90 0.49 -8.48 -2.04
CA THR A 90 -0.92 -8.08 -1.93
C THR A 90 -1.04 -6.71 -1.29
N LEU A 91 -2.06 -5.92 -1.63
CA LEU A 91 -2.30 -4.61 -1.03
C LEU A 91 -2.32 -4.70 0.51
N TYR A 92 -2.92 -5.76 1.04
CA TYR A 92 -2.95 -6.06 2.47
C TYR A 92 -1.55 -6.24 3.07
N ASP A 93 -0.75 -7.17 2.52
CA ASP A 93 0.60 -7.45 3.04
C ASP A 93 1.52 -6.23 2.90
N ILE A 94 1.37 -5.47 1.82
CA ILE A 94 2.16 -4.26 1.55
C ILE A 94 1.81 -3.14 2.52
N ASN A 95 0.52 -2.96 2.86
CA ASN A 95 0.12 -1.99 3.86
C ASN A 95 0.77 -2.30 5.22
N ASP A 96 0.73 -3.56 5.66
CA ASP A 96 1.31 -3.98 6.93
C ASP A 96 2.84 -3.86 6.93
N ALA A 97 3.47 -4.21 5.81
CA ALA A 97 4.91 -4.04 5.61
C ALA A 97 5.36 -2.56 5.64
N ILE A 98 4.63 -1.65 4.99
CA ILE A 98 4.95 -0.21 5.01
C ILE A 98 4.78 0.36 6.41
N ASN A 99 3.71 0.00 7.12
CA ASN A 99 3.50 0.47 8.50
C ASN A 99 4.64 0.00 9.41
N TYR A 100 5.04 -1.28 9.30
CA TYR A 100 6.19 -1.80 10.02
C TYR A 100 7.49 -1.07 9.68
N LEU A 101 7.77 -0.86 8.40
CA LEU A 101 8.97 -0.15 7.93
C LEU A 101 9.04 1.28 8.48
N VAL A 102 7.90 1.98 8.48
CA VAL A 102 7.82 3.34 9.02
C VAL A 102 8.05 3.34 10.53
N ASP A 103 7.55 2.33 11.26
CA ASP A 103 7.71 2.27 12.70
C ASP A 103 9.17 1.99 13.11
N ILE A 104 9.86 1.06 12.45
CA ILE A 104 11.30 0.84 12.70
C ILE A 104 12.14 2.07 12.33
N MET A 105 11.76 2.82 11.30
CA MET A 105 12.40 4.09 10.96
C MET A 105 12.22 5.15 12.05
N LYS A 106 11.02 5.25 12.63
CA LYS A 106 10.74 6.19 13.74
C LYS A 106 11.52 5.82 14.98
N GLU A 107 11.60 4.52 15.30
CA GLU A 107 12.41 4.04 16.43
C GLU A 107 13.86 4.47 16.30
N ARG A 108 14.46 4.30 15.11
CA ARG A 108 15.84 4.75 14.82
C ARG A 108 16.03 6.25 14.99
N LEU A 109 15.05 7.08 14.61
CA LEU A 109 15.17 8.55 14.69
C LEU A 109 14.93 9.10 16.11
N ASN A 110 14.26 8.34 16.97
CA ASN A 110 14.01 8.69 18.36
C ASN A 110 15.13 8.21 19.31
N MET A 111 16.17 7.56 18.77
CA MET A 111 17.41 7.20 19.47
C MET A 111 18.47 8.30 19.33
#